data_AF-A0A7L1W398-F1
#
_entry.id   AF-A0A7L1W398-F1
#
_cell.length_a   1.000
_cell.length_b   1.000
_cell.length_c   1.000
_cell.angle_alpha   90.00
_cell.angle_beta   90.00
_cell.angle_gamma   90.00
#
_symmetry.space_group_name_H-M   'P 1'
#
loop_
_entity.id
_entity.type
_entity.pdbx_description
1 polymer ?
#
loop_
_entity_poly.entity_id
_entity_poly.type
_entity_poly.pdbx_seq_one_letter_code
_entity_poly.pdbx_strand_id
1 'polypeptide(L)'
;EGNEPGDSTKITYRELLHKVCQFANILRSQGVKKGDRVSIYLPMILELVVAMLACARIGALHSVVFAGFSADSLCERILDCGCSLLIT
;
A
#
# COMPACT_ATOMS: atom_id res chain seq x y z
N GLU A 1 11.90 5.71 6.13
CA GLU A 1 12.52 6.35 4.97
C GLU A 1 14.04 6.37 5.06
N GLY A 2 14.64 6.04 6.20
CA GLY A 2 16.10 6.05 6.31
C GLY A 2 16.68 7.45 6.15
N ASN A 3 15.93 8.46 6.59
CA ASN A 3 16.32 9.87 6.49
C ASN A 3 17.45 10.21 7.49
N GLU A 4 17.66 9.37 8.51
CA GLU A 4 18.74 9.52 9.48
C GLU A 4 19.79 8.42 9.34
N PRO A 5 21.10 8.73 9.47
CA PRO A 5 22.16 7.71 9.51
C PRO A 5 21.98 6.83 10.76
N GLY A 6 21.32 5.68 10.59
CA GLY A 6 20.96 4.76 11.68
C GLY A 6 19.52 4.26 11.60
N ASP A 7 18.63 4.99 10.92
CA ASP A 7 17.25 4.60 10.65
C ASP A 7 17.20 3.54 9.54
N SER A 8 17.71 2.35 9.84
CA SER A 8 17.67 1.21 8.93
C SER A 8 16.97 0.04 9.60
N THR A 9 15.95 -0.47 8.93
CA THR A 9 15.25 -1.68 9.37
C THR A 9 15.60 -2.82 8.42
N LYS A 10 15.96 -3.97 8.97
CA LYS A 10 16.15 -5.22 8.21
C LYS A 10 14.91 -6.08 8.37
N ILE A 11 14.51 -6.74 7.29
CA ILE A 11 13.44 -7.72 7.32
C ILE A 11 13.85 -8.95 6.51
N THR A 12 13.55 -10.13 7.02
CA THR A 12 13.71 -11.37 6.26
C THR A 12 12.52 -11.60 5.33
N TYR A 13 12.69 -12.39 4.27
CA TYR A 13 11.58 -12.77 3.40
C TYR A 13 10.42 -13.44 4.14
N ARG A 14 10.73 -14.22 5.19
CA ARG A 14 9.71 -14.88 6.03
C ARG A 14 8.87 -13.85 6.79
N GLU A 15 9.52 -12.89 7.44
CA GLU A 15 8.82 -11.81 8.16
C GLU A 15 8.00 -10.93 7.21
N LEU A 16 8.54 -10.61 6.04
CA LEU A 16 7.81 -9.87 5.00
C LEU A 16 6.57 -10.63 4.56
N LEU A 17 6.69 -11.94 4.29
CA LEU A 17 5.56 -12.79 3.92
C LEU A 17 4.49 -12.81 5.02
N HIS A 18 4.87 -12.90 6.30
CA HIS A 18 3.94 -12.84 7.42
C HIS A 18 3.16 -11.52 7.43
N LYS A 19 3.85 -10.37 7.33
CA LYS A 19 3.22 -9.05 7.28
C LYS A 19 2.28 -8.91 6.08
N VAL A 20 2.69 -9.36 4.90
CA VAL A 20 1.88 -9.34 3.68
C VAL A 20 0.62 -10.18 3.84
N CYS A 21 0.71 -11.39 4.40
CA CYS A 21 -0.45 -12.24 4.67
C CYS A 21 -1.42 -11.59 5.65
N GLN A 22 -0.92 -11.01 6.74
CA GLN A 22 -1.75 -10.32 7.73
C GLN A 22 -2.49 -9.14 7.11
N PHE A 23 -1.78 -8.29 6.37
CA PHE A 23 -2.38 -7.12 5.75
C PHE A 23 -3.35 -7.47 4.62
N ALA A 24 -3.05 -8.51 3.83
CA ALA A 24 -3.98 -9.03 2.83
C ALA A 24 -5.31 -9.51 3.44
N ASN A 25 -5.27 -10.10 4.64
CA ASN A 25 -6.48 -10.51 5.36
C ASN A 25 -7.30 -9.30 5.83
N ILE A 26 -6.63 -8.22 6.26
CA ILE A 26 -7.29 -6.96 6.61
C ILE A 26 -7.96 -6.36 5.37
N LEU A 27 -7.29 -6.31 4.22
CA LEU A 27 -7.91 -5.80 2.99
C LEU A 27 -9.17 -6.61 2.61
N ARG A 28 -9.13 -7.93 2.75
CA ARG A 28 -10.32 -8.78 2.55
C ARG A 28 -11.43 -8.50 3.56
N SER A 29 -11.11 -8.27 4.84
CA SER A 29 -12.13 -7.95 5.85
C SER A 29 -12.74 -6.57 5.65
N GLN A 30 -11.99 -5.63 5.05
CA GLN A 30 -12.49 -4.33 4.57
C GLN A 30 -13.27 -4.44 3.25
N GLY A 31 -13.49 -5.64 2.73
CA GLY A 31 -14.33 -5.89 1.56
C GLY A 31 -13.62 -5.82 0.22
N VAL A 32 -12.28 -5.66 0.18
CA VAL A 32 -11.51 -5.62 -1.06
C VAL A 32 -11.55 -7.00 -1.74
N LYS A 33 -11.94 -7.00 -3.01
CA LYS A 33 -12.04 -8.18 -3.86
C LYS A 33 -11.03 -8.13 -5.01
N LYS A 34 -10.88 -9.27 -5.69
CA LYS A 34 -10.10 -9.35 -6.92
C LYS A 34 -10.67 -8.37 -7.95
N GLY A 35 -9.79 -7.55 -8.55
CA GLY A 35 -10.17 -6.53 -9.52
C GLY A 35 -10.57 -5.19 -8.92
N ASP A 36 -10.71 -5.08 -7.59
CA ASP A 36 -10.87 -3.78 -6.93
C ASP A 36 -9.57 -2.98 -6.99
N ARG A 37 -9.69 -1.66 -6.98
CA ARG A 37 -8.57 -0.73 -7.00
C ARG A 37 -8.36 -0.15 -5.61
N VAL A 38 -7.12 -0.14 -5.14
CA VAL A 38 -6.71 0.37 -3.83
C VAL A 38 -5.67 1.45 -4.04
N SER A 39 -5.95 2.66 -3.59
CA SER A 39 -4.97 3.75 -3.65
C SER A 39 -4.00 3.66 -2.48
N ILE A 40 -2.73 3.94 -2.74
CA ILE A 40 -1.66 3.92 -1.73
C ILE A 40 -0.95 5.27 -1.76
N TYR A 41 -0.97 5.97 -0.63
CA TYR A 41 -0.31 7.26 -0.42
C TYR A 41 0.61 7.13 0.81
N LEU A 42 1.73 6.45 0.62
CA LEU A 42 2.71 6.19 1.68
C LEU A 42 4.09 6.71 1.30
N PRO A 43 4.89 7.15 2.29
CA PRO A 43 6.31 7.44 2.11
C PRO A 43 7.14 6.19 1.76
N MET A 44 8.44 6.36 1.56
CA MET A 44 9.38 5.25 1.28
C MET A 44 9.71 4.45 2.54
N ILE A 45 8.71 3.71 3.05
CA ILE A 45 8.79 2.83 4.23
C ILE A 45 8.50 1.37 3.87
N LEU A 46 8.76 0.46 4.80
CA LEU A 46 8.60 -0.99 4.58
C LEU A 46 7.13 -1.36 4.34
N GLU A 47 6.22 -0.66 5.00
CA GLU A 47 4.78 -0.81 4.90
C GLU A 47 4.26 -0.54 3.47
N LEU A 48 4.93 0.32 2.70
CA LEU A 48 4.61 0.53 1.28
C LEU A 48 4.75 -0.77 0.48
N VAL A 49 5.86 -1.50 0.69
CA VAL A 49 6.09 -2.80 0.04
C VAL A 49 5.08 -3.83 0.51
N VAL A 50 4.77 -3.85 1.81
CA VAL A 50 3.75 -4.75 2.37
C VAL A 50 2.38 -4.48 1.74
N ALA A 51 1.97 -3.22 1.63
CA ALA A 51 0.71 -2.81 1.03
C ALA A 51 0.62 -3.20 -0.45
N MET A 52 1.67 -2.92 -1.22
CA MET A 52 1.74 -3.29 -2.64
C MET A 52 1.59 -4.80 -2.84
N LEU A 53 2.35 -5.60 -2.09
CA LEU A 53 2.33 -7.06 -2.19
C LEU A 53 1.03 -7.67 -1.64
N ALA A 54 0.42 -7.07 -0.62
CA ALA A 54 -0.87 -7.50 -0.10
C ALA A 54 -1.99 -7.32 -1.13
N CYS A 55 -2.01 -6.18 -1.84
CA CYS A 55 -2.95 -5.94 -2.95
C CYS A 55 -2.76 -7.00 -4.05
N ALA A 56 -1.51 -7.21 -4.48
CA ALA A 56 -1.18 -8.21 -5.50
C ALA A 56 -1.60 -9.64 -5.07
N ARG A 57 -1.39 -10.00 -3.80
CA ARG A 57 -1.74 -11.32 -3.23
C ARG A 57 -3.23 -11.63 -3.31
N ILE A 58 -4.09 -10.62 -3.16
CA ILE A 58 -5.56 -10.80 -3.23
C ILE A 58 -6.13 -10.52 -4.64
N GLY A 59 -5.28 -10.14 -5.58
CA GLY A 59 -5.66 -9.78 -6.95
C GLY A 59 -6.32 -8.41 -7.06
N ALA A 60 -6.09 -7.52 -6.10
CA ALA A 60 -6.45 -6.11 -6.19
C ALA A 60 -5.38 -5.32 -6.96
N LEU A 61 -5.79 -4.25 -7.64
CA LEU A 61 -4.87 -3.35 -8.34
C LEU A 61 -4.47 -2.22 -7.41
N HIS A 62 -3.17 -2.06 -7.13
CA HIS A 62 -2.68 -0.90 -6.40
C HIS A 62 -2.50 0.32 -7.32
N SER A 63 -2.97 1.49 -6.87
CA SER A 63 -2.70 2.78 -7.49
C SER A 63 -1.81 3.58 -6.56
N VAL A 64 -0.49 3.60 -6.81
CA VAL A 64 0.48 4.23 -5.91
C VAL A 64 0.62 5.70 -6.29
N VAL A 65 0.39 6.58 -5.32
CA VAL A 65 0.53 8.03 -5.46
C VAL A 65 1.70 8.49 -4.59
N PHE A 66 2.62 9.25 -5.18
CA PHE A 66 3.78 9.77 -4.47
C PHE A 66 3.36 10.68 -3.31
N ALA A 67 3.89 10.41 -2.11
CA ALA A 67 3.53 11.08 -0.86
C ALA A 67 3.83 12.60 -0.83
N GLY A 68 4.61 13.11 -1.79
CA GLY A 68 4.86 14.55 -1.93
C GLY A 68 3.87 15.31 -2.82
N PHE A 69 2.86 14.64 -3.40
CA PHE A 69 1.85 15.32 -4.21
C PHE A 69 0.87 16.13 -3.36
N SER A 70 0.31 17.18 -3.98
CA SER A 70 -0.76 18.00 -3.38
C SER A 70 -2.04 17.19 -3.17
N ALA A 71 -2.91 17.68 -2.29
CA ALA A 71 -4.23 17.09 -2.05
C ALA A 71 -5.05 16.99 -3.34
N ASP A 72 -5.01 18.00 -4.20
CA ASP A 72 -5.71 17.99 -5.50
C ASP A 72 -5.18 16.88 -6.42
N SER A 73 -3.86 16.73 -6.52
CA SER A 73 -3.22 15.66 -7.29
C SER A 73 -3.57 14.27 -6.77
N LEU A 74 -3.69 14.09 -5.45
CA LEU A 74 -4.14 12.83 -4.85
C LEU A 74 -5.62 12.57 -5.16
N CYS A 75 -6.46 13.59 -5.02
CA CYS A 75 -7.90 13.50 -5.27
C CYS A 75 -8.19 13.09 -6.71
N GLU A 76 -7.56 13.75 -7.69
CA GLU A 76 -7.73 13.44 -9.11
C GLU A 76 -7.42 11.95 -9.41
N ARG A 77 -6.36 11.41 -8.84
CA ARG A 77 -5.96 10.01 -9.04
C ARG A 77 -6.90 9.02 -8.36
N ILE A 78 -7.38 9.35 -7.15
CA ILE A 78 -8.38 8.54 -6.43
C ILE A 78 -9.68 8.47 -7.24
N LEU A 79 -10.14 9.60 -7.78
CA LEU A 79 -11.36 9.68 -8.56
C LEU A 79 -11.21 8.96 -9.91
N ASP A 80 -10.10 9.17 -10.63
CA ASP A 80 -9.83 8.52 -11.92
C ASP A 80 -9.72 7.00 -11.80
N CYS A 81 -8.99 6.50 -10.79
CA CYS A 81 -8.87 5.06 -10.58
C CYS A 81 -10.15 4.42 -10.01
N GLY A 82 -11.10 5.20 -9.48
CA GLY A 82 -12.30 4.68 -8.82
C GLY A 82 -11.96 3.64 -7.74
N CYS A 83 -10.96 3.95 -6.90
CA CYS A 83 -10.55 3.04 -5.83
C CYS A 83 -11.60 2.99 -4.73
N SER A 84 -11.77 1.81 -4.13
CA SER A 84 -12.71 1.59 -3.01
C SER A 84 -12.07 1.84 -1.64
N LEU A 85 -10.74 1.96 -1.57
CA LEU A 85 -9.99 2.07 -0.33
C LEU A 85 -8.70 2.86 -0.55
N LEU A 86 -8.32 3.68 0.44
CA LEU A 86 -7.05 4.40 0.51
C LEU A 86 -6.21 3.85 1.67
N ILE A 87 -4.92 3.59 1.40
CA ILE A 87 -3.90 3.25 2.40
C ILE A 87 -2.97 4.46 2.51
N THR A 88 -2.79 4.99 3.72
CA THR A 88 -1.93 6.14 4.04
C THR A 88 -1.29 5.99 5.41
#